data_AF-A0A2N9MTH2-F1
#
_entry.id   AF-A0A2N9MTH2-F1
#
_cell.length_a   1.000
_cell.length_b   1.000
_cell.length_c   1.000
_cell.angle_alpha   90.00
_cell.angle_beta   90.00
_cell.angle_gamma   90.00
#
_symmetry.space_group_name_H-M   'P 1'
#
loop_
_entity.id
_entity.type
_entity.pdbx_description
1 polymer ?
#
loop_
_entity_poly.entity_id
_entity_poly.type
_entity_poly.pdbx_seq_one_letter_code
_entity_poly.pdbx_strand_id
1 'polypeptide(L)'
;MNVNLLEKPLAAQSWDPRVVCTLALVLVFFTGAAVGALVMDLGIHNRQRPPAFATSSGQALLFEKLKKDLDLTPEQAVQIESVLNDFWQYYRGVLGDSKSKVEQLLTPAQRVKFERMLLEQQKR
;
A
#
# COMPACT_ATOMS: atom_id res chain seq x y z
N MET A 1 6.09 -60.37 -32.56
CA MET A 1 7.22 -60.60 -31.63
C MET A 1 8.08 -59.34 -31.68
N ASN A 2 8.29 -58.52 -30.65
CA ASN A 2 8.10 -58.63 -29.20
C ASN A 2 7.62 -57.28 -28.65
N VAL A 3 6.65 -57.31 -27.73
CA VAL A 3 6.20 -56.16 -26.94
C VAL A 3 7.06 -56.09 -25.68
N ASN A 4 7.95 -55.09 -25.59
CA ASN A 4 8.68 -54.76 -24.36
C ASN A 4 8.76 -53.24 -24.22
N LEU A 5 7.60 -52.62 -23.99
CA LEU A 5 7.46 -51.20 -23.68
C LEU A 5 6.28 -51.09 -22.70
N LEU A 6 6.53 -50.50 -21.52
CA LEU A 6 5.78 -50.65 -20.27
C LEU A 6 6.04 -52.03 -19.64
N GLU A 7 6.66 -52.17 -18.48
CA GLU A 7 6.44 -51.43 -17.24
C GLU A 7 7.74 -51.39 -16.43
N LYS A 8 8.22 -50.20 -16.11
CA LYS A 8 9.09 -50.02 -14.94
C LYS A 8 8.14 -49.54 -13.84
N PRO A 9 7.87 -50.33 -12.79
CA PRO A 9 7.08 -49.82 -11.68
C PRO A 9 7.86 -48.63 -11.12
N LEU A 10 7.31 -47.44 -11.33
CA LEU A 10 7.69 -46.24 -10.59
C LEU A 10 7.67 -46.66 -9.13
N ALA A 11 8.84 -46.53 -8.50
CA ALA A 11 9.10 -46.94 -7.13
C ALA A 11 7.84 -46.77 -6.26
N ALA A 12 7.24 -47.90 -5.88
CA ALA A 12 6.40 -47.96 -4.70
C ALA A 12 7.33 -47.79 -3.50
N GLN A 13 7.89 -46.59 -3.36
CA GLN A 13 8.50 -46.15 -2.12
C GLN A 13 7.32 -46.13 -1.15
N SER A 14 7.27 -47.08 -0.23
CA SER A 14 6.25 -47.15 0.81
C SER A 14 6.52 -46.01 1.80
N TRP A 15 6.07 -44.81 1.47
CA TRP A 15 6.14 -43.69 2.40
C TRP A 15 5.16 -43.97 3.53
N ASP A 16 5.60 -43.78 4.77
CA ASP A 16 4.71 -43.84 5.92
C ASP A 16 3.55 -42.85 5.69
N PRO A 17 2.28 -43.31 5.74
CA PRO A 17 1.12 -42.45 5.51
C PRO A 17 1.09 -41.21 6.42
N ARG A 18 1.74 -41.28 7.60
CA ARG A 18 1.92 -40.14 8.51
C ARG A 18 2.85 -39.08 7.91
N VAL A 19 3.91 -39.51 7.23
CA VAL A 19 4.87 -38.60 6.57
C VAL A 19 4.22 -37.92 5.37
N VAL A 20 3.45 -38.67 4.57
CA VAL A 20 2.70 -38.11 3.43
C VAL A 20 1.67 -37.08 3.89
N CYS A 21 0.91 -37.39 4.95
CA CYS A 21 -0.04 -36.44 5.54
C CYS A 21 0.65 -35.18 6.06
N THR A 22 1.76 -35.33 6.78
CA THR A 22 2.51 -34.20 7.34
C THR A 22 3.04 -33.31 6.22
N LEU A 23 3.60 -33.89 5.16
CA LEU A 23 4.07 -33.14 3.99
C LEU A 23 2.96 -32.39 3.27
N ALA A 24 1.80 -33.03 3.07
CA ALA A 24 0.65 -32.40 2.44
C ALA A 24 0.16 -31.20 3.25
N LEU A 25 0.05 -31.34 4.58
CA LEU A 25 -0.36 -30.24 5.46
C LEU A 25 0.65 -29.09 5.45
N VAL A 26 1.94 -29.39 5.48
CA VAL A 26 2.99 -28.37 5.38
C VAL A 26 2.90 -27.64 4.05
N LEU A 27 2.70 -28.35 2.94
CA LEU A 27 2.61 -27.74 1.62
C LEU A 27 1.38 -26.84 1.48
N VAL A 28 0.23 -27.26 2.00
CA VAL A 28 -1.00 -26.44 2.08
C VAL A 28 -0.77 -25.21 2.95
N PHE A 29 -0.08 -25.36 4.07
CA PHE A 29 0.26 -24.23 4.94
C PHE A 29 1.16 -23.22 4.24
N PHE A 30 2.20 -23.67 3.53
CA PHE A 30 3.09 -22.79 2.78
C PHE A 30 2.40 -22.08 1.62
N THR A 31 1.49 -22.77 0.91
CA THR A 31 0.69 -22.12 -0.14
C THR A 31 -0.25 -21.07 0.46
N GLY A 32 -0.93 -21.38 1.57
CA GLY A 32 -1.73 -20.41 2.30
C GLY A 32 -0.93 -19.20 2.80
N ALA A 33 0.27 -19.44 3.33
CA ALA A 33 1.16 -18.39 3.82
C ALA A 33 1.67 -17.49 2.69
N ALA A 34 2.05 -18.07 1.54
CA ALA A 34 2.50 -17.30 0.38
C ALA A 34 1.36 -16.42 -0.19
N VAL A 35 0.16 -16.97 -0.30
CA VAL A 35 -1.03 -16.21 -0.73
C VAL A 35 -1.37 -15.11 0.29
N GLY A 36 -1.34 -15.42 1.59
CA GLY A 36 -1.56 -14.43 2.64
C GLY A 36 -0.54 -13.29 2.62
N ALA A 37 0.74 -13.61 2.41
CA ALA A 37 1.82 -12.63 2.26
C ALA A 37 1.60 -11.74 1.04
N LEU A 38 1.23 -12.31 -0.11
CA LEU A 38 0.91 -11.55 -1.32
C LEU A 38 -0.29 -10.62 -1.13
N VAL A 39 -1.35 -11.09 -0.48
CA VAL A 39 -2.54 -10.27 -0.19
C VAL A 39 -2.20 -9.13 0.75
N MET A 40 -1.38 -9.36 1.78
CA MET A 40 -0.92 -8.30 2.67
C MET A 40 -0.02 -7.30 1.94
N ASP A 41 0.93 -7.77 1.12
CA ASP A 41 1.82 -6.88 0.38
C ASP A 41 1.03 -5.96 -0.58
N LEU A 42 0.11 -6.54 -1.36
CA LEU A 42 -0.72 -5.79 -2.31
C LEU A 42 -1.78 -4.91 -1.63
N GLY A 43 -2.39 -5.39 -0.53
CA GLY A 43 -3.45 -4.68 0.18
C GLY A 43 -2.95 -3.56 1.09
N ILE A 44 -1.77 -3.74 1.71
CA ILE A 44 -1.19 -2.78 2.65
C ILE A 44 -0.39 -1.69 1.92
N HIS A 45 0.29 -2.00 0.80
CA HIS A 45 0.98 -0.98 0.00
C HIS A 45 0.04 0.12 -0.53
N ASN A 46 -1.21 -0.22 -0.86
CA ASN A 46 -2.18 0.77 -1.33
C ASN A 46 -2.64 1.74 -0.23
N ARG A 47 -2.51 1.33 1.04
CA ARG A 47 -2.93 2.10 2.22
C ARG A 47 -1.79 2.94 2.82
N GLN A 48 -0.54 2.67 2.42
CA GLN A 48 0.66 3.39 2.82
C GLN A 48 1.09 4.49 1.84
N ARG A 49 0.39 4.67 0.72
CA ARG A 49 0.67 5.84 -0.12
C ARG A 49 0.31 7.09 0.70
N PRO A 50 1.24 8.03 0.91
CA PRO A 50 0.89 9.30 1.49
C PRO A 50 -0.29 9.86 0.68
N PRO A 51 -1.32 10.42 1.32
CA PRO A 51 -2.46 10.95 0.60
C PRO A 51 -1.90 11.88 -0.49
N ALA A 52 -2.37 11.71 -1.74
CA ALA A 52 -1.86 12.46 -2.90
C ALA A 52 -1.79 13.98 -2.63
N PHE A 53 -2.59 14.45 -1.67
CA PHE A 53 -2.70 15.81 -1.17
C PHE A 53 -1.48 16.33 -0.37
N ALA A 54 -0.65 15.46 0.21
CA ALA A 54 0.42 15.86 1.13
C ALA A 54 1.72 16.31 0.44
N THR A 55 1.95 15.91 -0.81
CA THR A 55 3.19 16.23 -1.55
C THR A 55 2.86 16.95 -2.86
N SER A 56 3.76 17.81 -3.33
CA SER A 56 3.64 18.47 -4.64
C SER A 56 3.60 17.46 -5.79
N SER A 57 4.36 16.37 -5.67
CA SER A 57 4.35 15.26 -6.63
C SER A 57 3.01 14.51 -6.65
N GLY A 58 2.40 14.29 -5.47
CA GLY A 58 1.08 13.66 -5.36
C GLY A 58 -0.04 14.52 -5.94
N GLN A 59 0.04 15.84 -5.75
CA GLN A 59 -0.90 16.80 -6.32
C GLN A 59 -0.87 16.77 -7.85
N ALA A 60 0.32 16.76 -8.45
CA ALA A 60 0.48 16.64 -9.90
C ALA A 60 -0.08 15.30 -10.44
N LEU A 61 0.20 14.18 -9.75
CA LEU A 61 -0.34 12.87 -10.14
C LEU A 61 -1.87 12.80 -10.04
N LEU A 62 -2.45 13.43 -9.02
CA LEU A 62 -3.90 13.51 -8.89
C LEU A 62 -4.52 14.34 -10.01
N PHE A 63 -3.92 15.48 -10.35
CA PHE A 63 -4.40 16.33 -11.44
C PHE A 63 -4.32 15.61 -12.80
N GLU A 64 -3.21 14.93 -13.09
CA GLU A 64 -3.08 14.12 -14.31
C GLU A 64 -4.10 12.98 -14.35
N LYS A 65 -4.37 12.34 -13.21
CA LYS A 65 -5.43 11.34 -13.12
C LYS A 65 -6.82 11.94 -13.38
N LEU A 66 -7.12 13.11 -12.82
CA LEU A 66 -8.40 13.80 -13.06
C LEU A 66 -8.57 14.19 -14.52
N LYS A 67 -7.52 14.72 -15.15
CA LYS A 67 -7.51 15.03 -16.59
C LYS A 67 -7.84 13.82 -17.43
N LYS A 68 -7.21 12.68 -17.14
CA LYS A 68 -7.39 11.44 -17.88
C LYS A 68 -8.76 10.80 -17.65
N ASP A 69 -9.19 10.69 -16.38
CA ASP A 69 -10.39 9.94 -16.01
C ASP A 69 -11.68 10.70 -16.35
N LEU A 70 -11.63 12.04 -16.39
CA LEU A 70 -12.77 12.89 -16.71
C LEU A 70 -12.74 13.44 -18.15
N ASP A 71 -11.71 13.12 -18.92
CA ASP A 71 -11.49 13.59 -20.29
C ASP A 71 -11.64 15.13 -20.41
N LEU A 72 -10.87 15.85 -19.58
CA LEU A 72 -10.99 17.30 -19.46
C LEU A 72 -10.50 18.01 -20.74
N THR A 73 -11.26 19.01 -21.21
CA THR A 73 -10.73 19.91 -22.25
C THR A 73 -9.58 20.76 -21.72
N PRO A 74 -8.71 21.31 -22.60
CA PRO A 74 -7.61 22.17 -22.17
C PRO A 74 -8.07 23.36 -21.30
N GLU A 75 -9.22 23.96 -21.63
CA GLU A 75 -9.78 25.08 -20.89
C GLU A 75 -10.27 24.66 -19.50
N GLN A 76 -10.92 23.49 -19.41
CA GLN A 76 -11.38 22.93 -18.13
C GLN A 76 -10.20 22.55 -17.24
N ALA A 77 -9.15 21.97 -17.82
CA ALA A 77 -7.95 21.58 -17.10
C ALA A 77 -7.30 22.80 -16.43
N VAL A 78 -7.15 23.92 -17.14
CA VAL A 78 -6.59 25.17 -16.58
C VAL A 78 -7.44 25.71 -15.42
N GLN A 79 -8.77 25.71 -15.58
CA GLN A 79 -9.67 26.18 -14.52
C GLN A 79 -9.60 25.29 -13.27
N ILE A 80 -9.61 23.97 -13.46
CA ILE A 80 -9.55 23.00 -12.37
C ILE A 80 -8.18 23.07 -11.68
N GLU A 81 -7.09 23.25 -12.43
CA GLU A 81 -5.75 23.43 -11.87
C GLU A 81 -5.69 24.64 -10.94
N SER A 82 -6.27 25.77 -11.35
CA SER A 82 -6.36 26.98 -10.52
C SER A 82 -7.11 26.71 -9.22
N VAL A 83 -8.29 26.08 -9.30
CA VAL A 83 -9.12 25.75 -8.13
C VAL A 83 -8.37 24.81 -7.18
N LEU A 84 -7.69 23.80 -7.71
CA LEU A 84 -6.91 22.86 -6.90
C LEU A 84 -5.72 23.57 -6.24
N ASN A 85 -5.02 24.45 -6.95
CA ASN A 85 -3.91 25.21 -6.40
C ASN A 85 -4.35 26.11 -5.23
N ASP A 86 -5.46 26.84 -5.39
CA ASP A 86 -6.03 27.67 -4.33
C ASP A 86 -6.43 26.83 -3.11
N PHE A 87 -7.06 25.68 -3.35
CA PHE A 87 -7.38 24.73 -2.29
C PHE A 87 -6.13 24.24 -1.54
N TRP A 88 -5.03 23.94 -2.24
CA TRP A 88 -3.78 23.50 -1.61
C TRP A 88 -3.16 24.58 -0.74
N GLN A 89 -3.22 25.84 -1.16
CA GLN A 89 -2.71 26.95 -0.38
C GLN A 89 -3.54 27.13 0.90
N TYR A 90 -4.87 27.17 0.77
CA TYR A 90 -5.76 27.29 1.91
C TYR A 90 -5.57 26.14 2.91
N TYR A 91 -5.54 24.89 2.42
CA TYR A 91 -5.38 23.70 3.25
C TYR A 91 -4.07 23.71 4.06
N ARG A 92 -2.96 24.12 3.44
CA ARG A 92 -1.66 24.26 4.15
C ARG A 92 -1.72 25.30 5.26
N GLY A 93 -2.41 26.42 5.03
CA GLY A 93 -2.63 27.43 6.06
C GLY A 93 -3.40 26.86 7.25
N VAL A 94 -4.55 26.23 6.99
CA VAL A 94 -5.36 25.61 8.05
C VAL A 94 -4.58 24.57 8.84
N LEU A 95 -3.78 23.71 8.18
CA LEU A 95 -2.94 22.73 8.88
C LEU A 95 -1.88 23.38 9.77
N GLY A 96 -1.20 24.42 9.27
CA GLY A 96 -0.21 25.17 10.04
C GLY A 96 -0.82 25.85 11.26
N ASP A 97 -1.94 26.54 11.08
CA ASP A 97 -2.67 27.21 12.16
C ASP A 97 -3.19 26.22 13.20
N SER A 98 -3.72 25.09 12.75
CA SER A 98 -4.21 24.02 13.63
C SER A 98 -3.07 23.43 14.46
N LYS A 99 -1.92 23.16 13.82
CA LYS A 99 -0.71 22.68 14.51
C LYS A 99 -0.26 23.69 15.57
N SER A 100 -0.18 24.98 15.22
CA SER A 100 0.22 26.03 16.17
C SER A 100 -0.72 26.13 17.37
N LYS A 101 -2.04 26.07 17.13
CA LYS A 101 -3.05 26.06 18.21
C LYS A 101 -2.89 24.86 19.14
N VAL A 102 -2.63 23.67 18.59
CA VAL A 102 -2.34 22.49 19.41
C VAL A 102 -1.08 22.71 20.24
N GLU A 103 0.01 23.18 19.64
CA GLU A 103 1.26 23.43 20.37
C GLU A 103 1.09 24.43 21.52
N GLN A 104 0.28 25.47 21.34
CA GLN A 104 -0.02 26.45 22.40
C GLN A 104 -0.68 25.82 23.63
N LEU A 105 -1.49 24.78 23.45
CA LEU A 105 -2.17 24.07 24.54
C LEU A 105 -1.26 23.07 25.28
N LEU A 106 -0.12 22.71 24.68
CA LEU A 106 0.79 21.70 25.22
C LEU A 106 1.88 22.31 26.11
N THR A 107 2.27 21.54 27.13
CA THR A 107 3.48 21.83 27.91
C THR A 107 4.75 21.65 27.06
N PRO A 108 5.90 22.25 27.43
CA PRO A 108 7.13 22.13 26.64
C PRO A 108 7.56 20.67 26.36
N ALA A 109 7.44 19.79 27.35
CA ALA A 109 7.76 18.36 27.18
C ALA A 109 6.79 17.65 26.23
N GLN A 110 5.50 18.03 26.24
CA GLN A 110 4.51 17.47 25.33
C GLN A 110 4.69 17.96 23.89
N ARG A 111 5.14 19.21 23.67
CA ARG A 111 5.45 19.74 22.33
C ARG A 111 6.54 18.92 21.63
N VAL A 112 7.64 18.63 22.33
CA VAL A 112 8.72 17.80 21.78
C VAL A 112 8.22 16.39 21.39
N LYS A 113 7.35 15.80 22.22
CA LYS A 113 6.72 14.52 21.91
C LYS A 113 5.79 14.61 20.70
N PHE A 114 5.01 15.69 20.61
CA PHE A 114 4.08 15.95 19.51
C PHE A 114 4.82 16.15 18.17
N GLU A 115 5.90 16.94 18.15
CA GLU A 115 6.75 17.08 16.96
C GLU A 115 7.32 15.74 16.49
N ARG A 116 7.79 14.91 17.43
CA ARG A 116 8.26 13.55 17.11
C ARG A 116 7.16 12.69 16.48
N MET A 117 5.95 12.73 17.04
CA MET A 117 4.80 12.00 16.48
C MET A 117 4.47 12.45 15.06
N LEU A 118 4.53 13.75 14.77
CA LEU A 118 4.29 14.28 13.41
C LEU A 118 5.36 13.79 12.42
N LEU A 119 6.63 13.78 12.82
CA LEU A 119 7.72 13.28 11.98
C LEU A 119 7.63 11.77 11.72
N GLU A 120 7.19 10.99 12.71
CA GLU A 120 6.96 9.55 12.56
C GLU A 120 5.81 9.25 11.59
N GLN A 121 4.74 10.06 11.62
CA GLN A 121 3.62 9.94 10.68
C GLN A 121 4.02 10.31 9.25
N GLN A 122 4.91 11.30 9.06
CA GLN A 122 5.38 11.70 7.73
C GLN A 122 6.33 10.67 7.09
N LYS A 123 7.03 9.87 7.91
CA LYS A 123 7.96 8.82 7.45
C LYS A 123 7.28 7.49 7.12
N ARG A 124 6.04 7.29 7.56
CA ARG A 124 5.22 6.10 7.28
C ARG A 124 4.40 6.30 6.02
#